data_AF-A0AAW1KJD7-F1
#
_entry.id   AF-A0AAW1KJD7-F1
#
_cell.length_a   1.000
_cell.length_b   1.000
_cell.length_c   1.000
_cell.angle_alpha   90.00
_cell.angle_beta   90.00
_cell.angle_gamma   90.00
#
_symmetry.space_group_name_H-M   'P 1'
#
loop_
_entity.id
_entity.type
_entity.pdbx_description
1 polymer ?
#
loop_
_entity_poly.entity_id
_entity_poly.type
_entity_poly.pdbx_seq_one_letter_code
_entity_poly.pdbx_strand_id
1 'polypeptide(L)'
;MSAKSWINLEPSLRPYPSAGVIDISDVLIRNEYDAKMLFEKADEFLKSQRFADSSGSYGEDAILEKPDGTEVICEPSAWDFCDGETYRVGLKLGSTLPWRQVLTAISRETDISTTGIKTYFKPLYEYLLTANETISPSQLKEFLSGEYAERAQEVYSKQVHAE
;
A
#
# COMPACT_ATOMS: atom_id res chain seq x y z
N MET A 1 6.02 -18.26 -7.93
CA MET A 1 7.41 -17.76 -7.96
C MET A 1 7.63 -17.18 -9.36
N SER A 2 7.77 -15.86 -9.49
CA SER A 2 7.88 -15.17 -10.79
C SER A 2 9.20 -14.40 -10.88
N ALA A 3 9.77 -14.30 -12.09
CA ALA A 3 11.11 -13.75 -12.35
C ALA A 3 11.15 -12.21 -12.34
N LYS A 4 10.45 -11.59 -11.39
CA LYS A 4 10.29 -10.12 -11.31
C LYS A 4 11.58 -9.37 -10.93
N SER A 5 12.55 -10.05 -10.34
CA SER A 5 13.87 -9.50 -10.01
C SER A 5 14.95 -10.57 -10.17
N TRP A 6 16.09 -10.17 -10.73
CA TRP A 6 17.25 -11.05 -10.97
C TRP A 6 18.42 -10.71 -10.03
N ILE A 7 18.19 -9.93 -8.98
CA ILE A 7 19.25 -9.49 -8.06
C ILE A 7 20.00 -10.65 -7.41
N ASN A 8 19.36 -11.80 -7.23
CA ASN A 8 20.00 -13.01 -6.69
C ASN A 8 21.00 -13.66 -7.67
N LEU A 9 20.97 -13.29 -8.96
CA LEU A 9 21.95 -13.73 -9.95
C LEU A 9 23.18 -12.80 -10.00
N GLU A 10 23.12 -11.65 -9.33
CA GLU A 10 24.17 -10.62 -9.34
C GLU A 10 25.55 -11.19 -8.98
N PRO A 11 25.72 -12.04 -7.94
CA PRO A 11 27.03 -12.57 -7.59
C PRO A 11 27.68 -13.41 -8.71
N SER A 12 26.86 -14.06 -9.54
CA SER A 12 27.31 -14.95 -10.62
C SER A 12 27.48 -14.23 -11.95
N LEU A 13 26.79 -13.10 -12.15
CA LEU A 13 26.76 -12.36 -13.41
C LEU A 13 27.58 -11.08 -13.38
N ARG A 14 28.19 -10.73 -12.23
CA ARG A 14 28.98 -9.51 -12.09
C ARG A 14 30.16 -9.50 -13.07
N PRO A 15 30.29 -8.48 -13.95
CA PRO A 15 31.40 -8.38 -14.90
C PRO A 15 32.79 -8.27 -14.24
N TYR A 16 32.86 -7.65 -13.07
CA TYR A 16 34.10 -7.46 -12.30
C TYR A 16 33.90 -7.96 -10.85
N PRO A 17 34.10 -9.27 -10.59
CA PRO A 17 33.87 -9.87 -9.27
C PRO A 17 34.72 -9.25 -8.15
N SER A 18 35.92 -8.77 -8.50
CA SER A 18 36.86 -8.15 -7.57
C SER A 18 36.53 -6.69 -7.23
N ALA A 19 35.58 -6.07 -7.94
CA ALA A 19 35.10 -4.74 -7.57
C ALA A 19 34.28 -4.84 -6.28
N GLY A 20 34.61 -4.00 -5.29
CA GLY A 20 33.87 -3.93 -4.04
C GLY A 20 32.43 -3.50 -4.27
N VAL A 21 31.50 -4.11 -3.55
CA VAL A 21 30.12 -3.59 -3.42
C VAL A 21 30.14 -2.50 -2.37
N ILE A 22 29.46 -1.39 -2.64
CA ILE A 22 29.28 -0.35 -1.63
C ILE A 22 28.23 -0.87 -0.65
N ASP A 23 28.69 -1.26 0.54
CA ASP A 23 27.86 -1.54 1.70
C ASP A 23 28.18 -0.51 2.78
N ILE A 24 27.16 0.21 3.24
CA ILE A 24 27.29 1.26 4.25
C ILE A 24 26.81 0.81 5.64
N SER A 25 26.42 -0.45 5.80
CA SER A 25 25.82 -0.97 7.04
C SER A 25 26.71 -0.74 8.26
N ASP A 26 28.01 -1.04 8.14
CA ASP A 26 28.99 -0.82 9.21
C ASP A 26 29.13 0.65 9.59
N VAL A 27 29.00 1.56 8.61
CA VAL A 27 29.07 3.00 8.83
C VAL A 27 27.82 3.47 9.57
N LEU A 28 26.64 2.99 9.19
CA LEU A 28 25.38 3.32 9.86
C LEU A 28 25.38 2.84 11.30
N ILE A 29 25.79 1.58 11.55
CA ILE A 29 25.87 1.00 12.90
C ILE A 29 26.88 1.77 13.76
N ARG A 30 28.08 2.08 13.22
CA ARG A 30 29.12 2.82 13.96
C ARG A 30 28.68 4.23 14.34
N ASN A 31 27.85 4.86 13.52
CA ASN A 31 27.32 6.20 13.78
C ASN A 31 25.96 6.16 14.50
N GLU A 32 25.55 4.99 15.03
CA GLU A 32 24.35 4.82 15.84
C GLU A 32 23.06 5.30 15.13
N TYR A 33 22.96 5.08 13.81
CA TYR A 33 21.74 5.39 13.07
C TYR A 33 20.59 4.47 13.49
N ASP A 34 19.46 5.07 13.90
CA ASP A 34 18.19 4.38 14.11
C ASP A 34 17.26 4.54 12.89
N ALA A 35 16.11 3.84 12.91
CA ALA A 35 15.13 3.92 11.82
C ALA A 35 14.66 5.36 11.57
N LYS A 36 14.43 6.13 12.64
CA LYS A 36 13.95 7.51 12.55
C LYS A 36 14.96 8.42 11.84
N MET A 37 16.23 8.31 12.17
CA MET A 37 17.31 9.06 11.52
C MET A 37 17.37 8.77 10.02
N LEU A 38 17.11 7.53 9.59
CA LEU A 38 17.05 7.19 8.16
C LEU A 38 15.91 7.92 7.44
N PHE A 39 14.73 8.01 8.06
CA PHE A 39 13.61 8.79 7.52
C PHE A 39 13.90 10.30 7.51
N GLU A 40 14.52 10.82 8.57
CA GLU A 40 14.96 12.22 8.63
C GLU A 40 15.97 12.55 7.52
N LYS A 41 16.89 11.63 7.19
CA LYS A 41 17.82 11.77 6.06
C LYS A 41 17.11 11.71 4.70
N ALA A 42 16.11 10.86 4.55
CA ALA A 42 15.29 10.82 3.35
C ALA A 42 14.51 12.15 3.16
N ASP A 43 13.96 12.70 4.24
CA ASP A 43 13.25 13.99 4.21
C ASP A 43 14.18 15.18 3.96
N GLU A 44 15.38 15.18 4.55
CA GLU A 44 16.44 16.15 4.23
C GLU A 44 16.75 16.15 2.72
N PHE A 45 16.89 14.95 2.13
CA PHE A 45 17.10 14.80 0.70
C PHE A 45 15.91 15.33 -0.12
N LEU A 46 14.67 14.98 0.23
CA LEU A 46 13.47 15.47 -0.48
C LEU A 46 13.34 16.99 -0.41
N LYS A 47 13.57 17.59 0.77
CA LYS A 47 13.59 19.06 0.93
C LYS A 47 14.68 19.72 0.08
N SER A 48 15.85 19.08 -0.07
CA SER A 48 16.91 19.59 -0.96
C SER A 48 16.46 19.69 -2.43
N GLN A 49 15.53 18.83 -2.84
CA GLN A 49 14.90 18.82 -4.16
C GLN A 49 13.62 19.67 -4.22
N ARG A 50 13.37 20.52 -3.22
CA ARG A 50 12.21 21.44 -3.10
C ARG A 50 10.85 20.75 -2.89
N PHE A 51 10.84 19.50 -2.42
CA PHE A 51 9.59 18.89 -1.93
C PHE A 51 9.18 19.47 -0.58
N ALA A 52 7.91 19.27 -0.23
CA ALA A 52 7.36 19.65 1.06
C ALA A 52 7.93 18.79 2.20
N ASP A 53 7.82 19.30 3.42
CA ASP A 53 8.20 18.56 4.64
C ASP A 53 7.36 17.29 4.78
N SER A 54 8.03 16.16 5.01
CA SER A 54 7.42 14.85 5.23
C SER A 54 7.54 14.36 6.68
N SER A 55 7.86 15.25 7.63
CA SER A 55 7.95 14.95 9.06
C SER A 55 6.74 14.23 9.66
N GLY A 56 5.55 14.40 9.07
CA GLY A 56 4.36 13.64 9.43
C GLY A 56 4.49 12.12 9.24
N SER A 57 5.26 11.67 8.25
CA SER A 57 5.44 10.26 7.89
C SER A 57 6.35 9.48 8.85
N TYR A 58 7.09 10.18 9.71
CA TYR A 58 8.05 9.57 10.66
C TYR A 58 7.99 10.20 12.06
N GLY A 59 6.84 10.81 12.38
CA GLY A 59 6.55 11.38 13.71
C GLY A 59 6.17 10.32 14.76
N GLU A 60 5.68 10.78 15.92
CA GLU A 60 5.36 9.94 17.08
C GLU A 60 4.36 8.81 16.83
N ASP A 61 3.50 8.95 15.82
CA ASP A 61 2.44 7.97 15.50
C ASP A 61 2.84 7.01 14.35
N ALA A 62 4.05 7.14 13.80
CA ALA A 62 4.55 6.28 12.74
C ALA A 62 5.13 4.97 13.32
N ILE A 63 4.84 3.84 12.66
CA ILE A 63 5.45 2.55 12.98
C ILE A 63 6.70 2.39 12.10
N LEU A 64 7.84 2.84 12.62
CA LEU A 64 9.12 2.79 11.90
C LEU A 64 9.86 1.47 12.14
N GLU A 65 9.58 0.83 13.28
CA GLU A 65 10.17 -0.43 13.70
C GLU A 65 9.05 -1.40 14.09
N LYS A 66 9.35 -2.70 14.00
CA LYS A 66 8.37 -3.74 14.36
C LYS A 66 8.09 -3.68 15.86
N PRO A 67 6.84 -3.43 16.29
CA PRO A 67 6.48 -3.41 17.71
C PRO A 67 6.54 -4.81 18.32
N ASP A 68 6.94 -4.87 19.60
CA ASP A 68 7.00 -6.12 20.35
C ASP A 68 5.61 -6.66 20.66
N GLY A 69 5.43 -7.97 20.46
CA GLY A 69 4.20 -8.69 20.87
C GLY A 69 2.95 -8.38 20.05
N THR A 70 3.04 -7.51 19.03
CA THR A 70 1.92 -7.21 18.12
C THR A 70 2.18 -7.83 16.75
N GLU A 71 1.20 -8.55 16.23
CA GLU A 71 1.25 -9.07 14.86
C GLU A 71 0.94 -7.94 13.87
N VAL A 72 1.89 -7.65 12.98
CA VAL A 72 1.79 -6.58 11.98
C VAL A 72 2.30 -7.05 10.63
N ILE A 73 1.72 -6.51 9.54
CA ILE A 73 2.22 -6.71 8.19
C ILE A 73 3.46 -5.82 8.00
N CYS A 74 4.62 -6.43 7.82
CA CYS A 74 5.92 -5.73 7.74
C CYS A 74 6.31 -5.32 6.31
N GLU A 75 5.41 -5.49 5.34
CA GLU A 75 5.67 -5.11 3.97
C GLU A 75 5.74 -3.57 3.85
N PRO A 76 6.79 -3.00 3.23
CA PRO A 76 6.92 -1.56 3.10
C PRO A 76 5.71 -0.96 2.38
N SER A 77 5.06 0.00 3.03
CA SER A 77 3.88 0.67 2.49
C SER A 77 3.85 2.12 2.95
N ALA A 78 3.21 2.98 2.16
CA ALA A 78 2.94 4.37 2.50
C ALA A 78 1.43 4.59 2.42
N TRP A 79 0.87 5.28 3.42
CA TRP A 79 -0.58 5.43 3.60
C TRP A 79 -0.96 6.90 3.57
N ASP A 80 -1.87 7.24 2.66
CA ASP A 80 -2.54 8.54 2.59
C ASP A 80 -3.99 8.36 3.03
N PHE A 81 -4.39 9.08 4.08
CA PHE A 81 -5.76 9.04 4.63
C PHE A 81 -6.65 10.15 4.04
N CYS A 82 -6.18 10.85 3.01
CA CYS A 82 -6.96 11.74 2.13
C CYS A 82 -7.61 12.97 2.79
N ASP A 83 -7.19 13.36 3.99
CA ASP A 83 -7.72 14.53 4.72
C ASP A 83 -6.63 15.51 5.21
N GLY A 84 -5.38 15.24 4.85
CA GLY A 84 -4.24 16.10 5.18
C GLY A 84 -3.81 16.11 6.66
N GLU A 85 -4.53 15.45 7.57
CA GLU A 85 -4.33 15.58 9.02
C GLU A 85 -4.43 14.23 9.80
N THR A 86 -5.24 13.27 9.33
CA THR A 86 -5.67 12.11 10.15
C THR A 86 -4.78 10.87 10.04
N TYR A 87 -3.65 10.97 9.34
CA TYR A 87 -2.60 9.95 9.30
C TYR A 87 -2.27 9.39 10.70
N ARG A 88 -2.22 10.29 11.68
CA ARG A 88 -1.78 10.04 13.05
C ARG A 88 -2.76 9.21 13.87
N VAL A 89 -4.06 9.53 13.78
CA VAL A 89 -5.09 8.89 14.61
C VAL A 89 -5.41 7.49 14.07
N GLY A 90 -5.38 7.32 12.75
CA GLY A 90 -5.74 6.04 12.15
C GLY A 90 -4.72 4.93 12.36
N LEU A 91 -3.43 5.24 12.22
CA LEU A 91 -2.37 4.25 12.44
C LEU A 91 -2.29 3.81 13.90
N LYS A 92 -2.44 4.74 14.85
CA LYS A 92 -2.46 4.44 16.28
C LYS A 92 -3.64 3.57 16.70
N LEU A 93 -4.81 3.78 16.12
CA LEU A 93 -5.97 2.93 16.39
C LEU A 93 -5.85 1.58 15.67
N GLY A 94 -5.18 1.52 14.51
CA GLY A 94 -4.98 0.30 13.73
C GLY A 94 -4.09 -0.75 14.30
N SER A 95 -3.12 -0.35 15.10
CA SER A 95 -2.30 -1.29 15.86
C SER A 95 -3.08 -1.98 16.99
N THR A 96 -4.26 -1.47 17.35
CA THR A 96 -4.99 -1.90 18.56
C THR A 96 -6.44 -2.35 18.30
N LEU A 97 -7.09 -1.85 17.24
CA LEU A 97 -8.51 -2.05 16.97
C LEU A 97 -8.79 -2.59 15.56
N PRO A 98 -9.86 -3.39 15.39
CA PRO A 98 -10.31 -3.83 14.06
C PRO A 98 -10.61 -2.65 13.13
N TRP A 99 -10.21 -2.77 11.87
CA TRP A 99 -10.30 -1.69 10.86
C TRP A 99 -11.67 -1.03 10.70
N ARG A 100 -12.77 -1.77 10.90
CA ARG A 100 -14.12 -1.17 10.92
C ARG A 100 -14.27 -0.11 12.02
N GLN A 101 -13.75 -0.36 13.22
CA GLN A 101 -13.82 0.58 14.34
C GLN A 101 -12.87 1.75 14.15
N VAL A 102 -11.69 1.49 13.61
CA VAL A 102 -10.70 2.54 13.31
C VAL A 102 -11.23 3.48 12.24
N LEU A 103 -11.82 2.95 11.17
CA LEU A 103 -12.47 3.74 10.13
C LEU A 103 -13.58 4.62 10.71
N THR A 104 -14.47 4.08 11.56
CA THR A 104 -15.51 4.89 12.23
C THR A 104 -14.91 5.97 13.13
N ALA A 105 -13.82 5.69 13.83
CA ALA A 105 -13.18 6.66 14.72
C ALA A 105 -12.49 7.81 13.96
N ILE A 106 -11.96 7.53 12.77
CA ILE A 106 -11.29 8.50 11.91
C ILE A 106 -12.31 9.31 11.10
N SER A 107 -13.23 8.63 10.40
CA SER A 107 -14.13 9.28 9.45
C SER A 107 -15.38 9.87 10.12
N ARG A 108 -15.69 9.47 11.36
CA ARG A 108 -16.98 9.70 12.04
C ARG A 108 -18.20 9.16 11.27
N GLU A 109 -17.95 8.38 10.22
CA GLU A 109 -18.95 7.72 9.39
C GLU A 109 -18.84 6.22 9.59
N THR A 110 -19.97 5.56 9.86
CA THR A 110 -20.02 4.10 9.99
C THR A 110 -19.96 3.39 8.64
N ASP A 111 -20.25 4.11 7.56
CA ASP A 111 -20.22 3.63 6.18
C ASP A 111 -19.19 4.41 5.37
N ILE A 112 -18.37 3.70 4.58
CA ILE A 112 -17.48 4.33 3.61
C ILE A 112 -18.32 5.13 2.61
N SER A 113 -18.10 6.45 2.55
CA SER A 113 -18.74 7.32 1.56
C SER A 113 -18.31 6.91 0.15
N THR A 114 -19.21 6.20 -0.55
CA THR A 114 -19.01 5.79 -1.96
C THR A 114 -18.96 6.98 -2.93
N THR A 115 -19.23 8.18 -2.45
CA THR A 115 -19.35 9.41 -3.25
C THR A 115 -18.07 9.72 -4.02
N GLY A 116 -16.89 9.58 -3.39
CA GLY A 116 -15.60 9.82 -4.06
C GLY A 116 -15.37 8.85 -5.21
N ILE A 117 -15.55 7.55 -4.97
CA ILE A 117 -15.41 6.49 -5.98
C ILE A 117 -16.44 6.67 -7.11
N LYS A 118 -17.71 6.93 -6.77
CA LYS A 118 -18.79 7.19 -7.75
C LYS A 118 -18.52 8.44 -8.59
N THR A 119 -17.89 9.46 -8.01
CA THR A 119 -17.56 10.71 -8.71
C THR A 119 -16.41 10.48 -9.69
N TYR A 120 -15.35 9.81 -9.26
CA TYR A 120 -14.19 9.49 -10.10
C TYR A 120 -14.58 8.57 -11.26
N PHE A 121 -15.39 7.53 -11.00
CA PHE A 121 -15.86 6.58 -12.01
C PHE A 121 -17.22 6.94 -12.60
N LYS A 122 -17.65 8.20 -12.53
CA LYS A 122 -18.99 8.61 -12.95
C LYS A 122 -19.39 8.10 -14.36
N PRO A 123 -18.54 8.21 -15.40
CA PRO A 123 -18.91 7.70 -16.73
C PRO A 123 -19.14 6.19 -16.76
N LEU A 124 -18.32 5.43 -16.03
CA LEU A 124 -18.46 3.98 -15.91
C LEU A 124 -19.68 3.61 -15.08
N TYR A 125 -19.95 4.32 -13.99
CA TYR A 125 -21.11 4.11 -13.13
C TYR A 125 -22.42 4.33 -13.89
N GLU A 126 -22.51 5.42 -14.67
CA GLU A 126 -23.67 5.70 -15.54
C GLU A 126 -23.84 4.63 -16.62
N TYR A 127 -22.75 4.23 -17.27
CA TYR A 127 -22.79 3.13 -18.25
C TYR A 127 -23.29 1.82 -17.62
N LEU A 128 -22.78 1.46 -16.44
CA LEU A 128 -23.16 0.23 -15.74
C LEU A 128 -24.63 0.24 -15.32
N LEU A 129 -25.18 1.40 -14.93
CA LEU A 129 -26.62 1.52 -14.63
C LEU A 129 -27.44 1.20 -15.89
N THR A 130 -27.13 1.83 -17.03
CA THR A 130 -27.84 1.60 -18.29
C THR A 130 -27.66 0.17 -18.81
N ALA A 131 -26.45 -0.40 -18.71
CA ALA A 131 -26.18 -1.76 -19.14
C ALA A 131 -26.93 -2.79 -18.27
N ASN A 132 -26.99 -2.56 -16.95
CA ASN A 132 -27.64 -3.48 -16.02
C ASN A 132 -29.17 -3.38 -16.04
N GLU A 133 -29.77 -2.30 -16.54
CA GLU A 133 -31.23 -2.21 -16.76
C GLU A 133 -31.76 -3.30 -17.70
N THR A 134 -30.91 -3.86 -18.57
CA THR A 134 -31.29 -4.91 -19.52
C THR A 134 -31.30 -6.32 -18.92
N ILE A 135 -30.84 -6.49 -17.69
CA ILE A 135 -30.68 -7.78 -17.01
C ILE A 135 -31.57 -7.79 -15.75
N SER A 136 -32.45 -8.79 -15.62
CA SER A 136 -33.29 -8.90 -14.42
C SER A 136 -32.46 -9.22 -13.16
N PRO A 137 -32.90 -8.84 -11.94
CA PRO A 137 -32.15 -9.10 -10.71
C PRO A 137 -31.80 -10.58 -10.49
N SER A 138 -32.64 -11.50 -10.95
CA SER A 138 -32.38 -12.95 -10.90
C SER A 138 -31.28 -13.38 -11.87
N GLN A 139 -31.30 -12.86 -13.10
CA GLN A 139 -30.26 -13.14 -14.10
C GLN A 139 -28.92 -12.53 -13.70
N LEU A 140 -28.93 -11.33 -13.11
CA LEU A 140 -27.73 -10.69 -12.61
C LEU A 140 -27.11 -11.49 -11.45
N LYS A 141 -27.95 -11.96 -10.51
CA LYS A 141 -27.49 -12.79 -9.40
C LYS A 141 -26.88 -14.10 -9.89
N GLU A 142 -27.50 -14.75 -10.88
CA GLU A 142 -27.00 -15.97 -11.49
C GLU A 142 -25.67 -15.74 -12.22
N PHE A 143 -25.57 -14.70 -13.05
CA PHE A 143 -24.35 -14.29 -13.74
C PHE A 143 -23.18 -13.99 -12.77
N LEU A 144 -23.45 -13.24 -11.71
CA LEU A 144 -22.45 -12.88 -10.69
C LEU A 144 -21.99 -14.10 -9.88
N SER A 145 -22.90 -15.04 -9.59
CA SER A 145 -22.62 -16.23 -8.80
C SER A 145 -21.95 -17.37 -9.58
N GLY A 146 -22.11 -17.38 -10.91
CA GLY A 146 -21.52 -18.39 -11.79
C GLY A 146 -20.37 -17.82 -12.61
N GLU A 147 -20.69 -17.49 -13.86
CA GLU A 147 -19.72 -17.18 -14.92
C GLU A 147 -18.74 -16.04 -14.58
N TYR A 148 -19.19 -15.01 -13.86
CA TYR A 148 -18.35 -13.88 -13.49
C TYR A 148 -17.28 -14.27 -12.47
N ALA A 149 -17.64 -14.99 -11.40
CA ALA A 149 -16.71 -15.39 -10.35
C ALA A 149 -15.64 -16.35 -10.91
N GLU A 150 -16.04 -17.31 -11.75
CA GLU A 150 -15.15 -18.28 -12.36
C GLU A 150 -14.19 -17.61 -13.37
N ARG A 151 -14.69 -16.71 -14.23
CA ARG A 151 -13.86 -15.95 -15.17
C ARG A 151 -12.94 -14.96 -14.46
N ALA A 152 -13.42 -14.27 -13.43
CA ALA A 152 -12.58 -13.37 -12.64
C ALA A 152 -11.43 -14.16 -12.02
N GLN A 153 -11.71 -15.34 -11.46
CA GLN A 153 -10.70 -16.20 -10.87
C GLN A 153 -9.70 -16.72 -11.89
N GLU A 154 -10.14 -17.11 -13.09
CA GLU A 154 -9.24 -17.44 -14.20
C GLU A 154 -8.36 -16.25 -14.63
N VAL A 155 -8.94 -15.06 -14.81
CA VAL A 155 -8.22 -13.86 -15.27
C VAL A 155 -7.17 -13.44 -14.24
N TYR A 156 -7.54 -13.40 -12.96
CA TYR A 156 -6.58 -13.11 -11.89
C TYR A 156 -5.50 -14.19 -11.79
N SER A 157 -5.85 -15.46 -11.99
CA SER A 157 -4.86 -16.55 -12.03
C SER A 157 -3.92 -16.46 -13.24
N LYS A 158 -4.44 -16.05 -14.41
CA LYS A 158 -3.64 -15.81 -15.64
C LYS A 158 -2.74 -14.58 -15.52
N GLN A 159 -3.17 -13.53 -14.82
CA GLN A 159 -2.33 -12.35 -14.51
C GLN A 159 -1.14 -12.70 -13.61
N VAL A 160 -1.23 -13.76 -12.80
CA VAL A 160 -0.10 -14.29 -12.01
C VAL A 160 0.86 -15.11 -12.88
N HIS A 161 0.41 -15.57 -14.06
CA HIS A 161 1.14 -16.42 -14.99
C HIS A 161 1.41 -15.78 -16.37
N ALA A 162 1.40 -14.45 -16.48
CA ALA A 162 1.81 -13.78 -17.71
C ALA A 162 3.33 -13.96 -17.91
N GLU A 163 3.68 -14.81 -18.89
CA GLU A 163 5.00 -15.02 -19.50
C GLU A 163 5.53 -13.76 -20.21
#